data_AF-A0A1M4WD85-F1
#
_entry.id   AF-A0A1M4WD85-F1
#
_cell.length_a   1.000
_cell.length_b   1.000
_cell.length_c   1.000
_cell.angle_alpha   90.00
_cell.angle_beta   90.00
_cell.angle_gamma   90.00
#
_symmetry.space_group_name_H-M   'P 1'
#
loop_
_entity.id
_entity.type
_entity.pdbx_description
1 polymer ?
#
loop_
_entity_poly.entity_id
_entity_poly.type
_entity_poly.pdbx_seq_one_letter_code
_entity_poly.pdbx_strand_id
1 'polypeptide(L)'
;MKKFLLFTLLIAGLCFANAYLIEKTDVLGVKDITPEFSFTEKDGHVTMHWKKLPYPCVYKIETYAKTTGMVKDSPDFHLFHTDYTTDDHIQVPDSAVPTFYEVTAYGFFSFLGGPYPHAANPDFPNPVSPVSIYHYTEDNPASLKPFLVWHSVPGAVMYEVELLSEPPKTEGGITASANGHLYSTSKVFTNGWQADLKEWKNKKEIYWRVRALDLQRRPIGEFSKAEKLVIDTELPAPTAPLINTFDQMEQPAPLLYPVYQWIPIHDSMRYEVELLIHPPESENGTEPSKDREWYRIAEDSFSSYDEYPRPYAGKYYWRVRAIDNNGKTIGTYSDTATFTVPEQKAPIYAAAFGDSITHGGGAISYSPANLEYSYTTYLDFPALNLGRSGDTAHDTMLRFEEDVLPYRPKNLLILTGSNDLRSNLSAESIIADLDIIRVKCEANGIRPIFLTLMPIHPVNIYTAFRTPSDENWYTKMRKINAFIRKQEYFIDLEPYFYDQKRQYLATNLSIDGLHPDIRGKMLMAEIINAHKEVLVQH
;
A
#
# COMPACT_ATOMS: atom_id res chain seq x y z
N MET A 1 9.79 37.96 -45.01
CA MET A 1 9.31 37.70 -43.63
C MET A 1 7.80 37.88 -43.48
N LYS A 2 7.20 39.07 -43.68
CA LYS A 2 5.74 39.28 -43.49
C LYS A 2 4.84 38.38 -44.35
N LYS A 3 5.16 38.19 -45.64
CA LYS A 3 4.39 37.30 -46.54
C LYS A 3 4.52 35.81 -46.17
N PHE A 4 5.69 35.40 -45.70
CA PHE A 4 5.94 34.05 -45.20
C PHE A 4 5.10 33.80 -43.94
N LEU A 5 5.12 34.74 -42.99
CA LEU A 5 4.31 34.66 -41.76
C LEU A 5 2.80 34.57 -42.07
N LEU A 6 2.31 35.39 -43.00
CA LEU A 6 0.91 35.37 -43.44
C LEU A 6 0.54 34.02 -44.08
N PHE A 7 1.41 33.48 -44.93
CA PHE A 7 1.18 32.19 -45.57
C PHE A 7 1.19 31.04 -44.56
N THR A 8 2.13 31.04 -43.61
CA THR A 8 2.16 30.08 -42.51
C THR A 8 0.89 30.16 -41.65
N LEU A 9 0.42 31.36 -41.32
CA LEU A 9 -0.82 31.55 -40.55
C LEU A 9 -2.06 31.06 -41.31
N LEU A 10 -2.14 31.29 -42.62
CA LEU A 10 -3.24 30.79 -43.45
C LEU A 10 -3.26 29.26 -43.52
N ILE A 11 -2.09 28.63 -43.73
CA ILE A 11 -1.98 27.17 -43.71
C ILE A 11 -2.38 26.62 -42.35
N ALA A 12 -1.86 27.20 -41.26
CA ALA A 12 -2.21 26.79 -39.91
C ALA A 12 -3.73 26.92 -39.65
N GLY A 13 -4.33 28.04 -40.06
CA GLY A 13 -5.78 28.25 -39.95
C GLY A 13 -6.60 27.22 -40.73
N LEU A 14 -6.17 26.87 -41.95
CA LEU A 14 -6.81 25.80 -42.73
C LEU A 14 -6.64 24.44 -42.06
N CYS A 15 -5.45 24.11 -41.54
CA CYS A 15 -5.22 22.86 -40.80
C CYS A 15 -6.14 22.75 -39.57
N PHE A 16 -6.24 23.82 -38.78
CA PHE A 16 -7.14 23.86 -37.61
C PHE A 16 -8.62 23.75 -38.00
N ALA A 17 -9.04 24.41 -39.08
CA ALA A 17 -10.42 24.30 -39.58
C ALA A 17 -10.74 22.87 -40.05
N ASN A 18 -9.79 22.20 -40.72
CA ASN A 18 -9.95 20.81 -41.13
C ASN A 18 -9.99 19.86 -39.92
N ALA A 19 -9.08 20.02 -38.96
CA ALA A 19 -9.09 19.26 -37.71
C ALA A 19 -10.42 19.43 -36.96
N TYR A 20 -10.90 20.66 -36.80
CA TYR A 20 -12.20 20.94 -36.19
C TYR A 20 -13.36 20.24 -36.93
N LEU A 21 -13.37 20.28 -38.27
CA LEU A 21 -14.39 19.60 -39.06
C LEU A 21 -14.32 18.08 -38.92
N ILE A 22 -13.12 17.48 -38.92
CA ILE A 22 -12.91 16.04 -38.73
C ILE A 22 -13.50 15.61 -37.38
N GLU A 23 -13.15 16.30 -36.29
CA GLU A 23 -13.62 15.95 -34.96
C GLU A 23 -15.14 16.18 -34.80
N LYS A 24 -15.67 17.26 -35.38
CA LYS A 24 -17.09 17.61 -35.25
C LYS A 24 -18.00 16.68 -36.05
N THR A 25 -17.57 16.28 -37.24
CA THR A 25 -18.34 15.41 -38.14
C THR A 25 -18.06 13.93 -37.93
N ASP A 26 -17.01 13.59 -37.19
CA ASP A 26 -16.53 12.22 -36.98
C ASP A 26 -16.35 11.44 -38.29
N VAL A 27 -15.81 12.10 -39.32
CA VAL A 27 -15.65 11.52 -40.67
C VAL A 27 -14.75 10.28 -40.70
N LEU A 28 -13.90 10.10 -39.68
CA LEU A 28 -13.02 8.95 -39.51
C LEU A 28 -13.66 7.81 -38.69
N GLY A 29 -14.89 7.99 -38.20
CA GLY A 29 -15.60 7.03 -37.35
C GLY A 29 -14.86 6.73 -36.05
N VAL A 30 -14.17 7.72 -35.48
CA VAL A 30 -13.29 7.54 -34.33
C VAL A 30 -14.10 7.18 -33.08
N LYS A 31 -15.33 7.70 -32.97
CA LYS A 31 -16.19 7.46 -31.80
C LYS A 31 -16.70 6.03 -31.69
N ASP A 32 -16.71 5.29 -32.80
CA ASP A 32 -17.15 3.90 -32.86
C ASP A 32 -15.99 2.90 -32.63
N ILE A 33 -14.75 3.38 -32.50
CA ILE A 33 -13.58 2.53 -32.27
C ILE A 33 -13.44 2.26 -30.77
N THR A 34 -13.70 1.01 -30.36
CA THR A 34 -13.33 0.54 -29.02
C THR A 34 -11.91 -0.04 -29.05
N PRO A 35 -10.94 0.52 -28.32
CA PRO A 35 -9.61 -0.03 -28.22
C PRO A 35 -9.65 -1.35 -27.45
N GLU A 36 -8.87 -2.34 -27.92
CA GLU A 36 -8.51 -3.52 -27.14
C GLU A 36 -7.28 -3.18 -26.30
N PHE A 37 -7.34 -3.52 -25.02
CA PHE A 37 -6.23 -3.34 -24.09
C PHE A 37 -5.46 -4.63 -23.93
N SER A 38 -4.14 -4.53 -23.91
CA SER A 38 -3.23 -5.63 -23.59
C SER A 38 -2.18 -5.16 -22.59
N PHE A 39 -1.56 -6.08 -21.89
CA PHE A 39 -0.61 -5.77 -20.83
C PHE A 39 0.69 -6.53 -21.04
N THR A 40 1.80 -5.87 -20.72
CA THR A 40 3.11 -6.49 -20.58
C THR A 40 3.66 -6.17 -19.21
N GLU A 41 4.28 -7.14 -18.56
CA GLU A 41 4.95 -6.95 -17.29
C GLU A 41 6.46 -6.99 -17.51
N LYS A 42 7.18 -6.18 -16.74
CA LYS A 42 8.64 -6.25 -16.61
C LYS A 42 9.09 -5.80 -15.23
N ASP A 43 9.80 -6.67 -14.52
CA ASP A 43 10.41 -6.42 -13.21
C ASP A 43 9.38 -5.94 -12.15
N GLY A 44 8.15 -6.44 -12.23
CA GLY A 44 7.02 -6.11 -11.35
C GLY A 44 6.20 -4.90 -11.81
N HIS A 45 6.55 -4.28 -12.94
CA HIS A 45 5.83 -3.11 -13.47
C HIS A 45 5.01 -3.46 -14.69
N VAL A 46 3.74 -3.05 -14.68
CA VAL A 46 2.79 -3.31 -15.76
C VAL A 46 2.74 -2.12 -16.72
N THR A 47 2.85 -2.41 -18.02
CA THR A 47 2.58 -1.47 -19.10
C THR A 47 1.30 -1.88 -19.82
N MET A 48 0.33 -0.99 -19.86
CA MET A 48 -0.90 -1.14 -20.63
C MET A 48 -0.69 -0.61 -22.05
N HIS A 49 -1.18 -1.34 -23.06
CA HIS A 49 -1.07 -1.01 -24.49
C HIS A 49 -2.44 -1.03 -25.15
N TRP A 50 -2.65 -0.15 -26.13
CA TRP A 50 -3.85 -0.11 -26.98
C TRP A 50 -3.52 0.36 -28.39
N LYS A 51 -4.40 0.09 -29.35
CA LYS A 51 -4.21 0.60 -30.72
C LYS A 51 -4.50 2.11 -30.77
N LYS A 52 -3.56 2.91 -31.32
CA LYS A 52 -3.83 4.34 -31.57
C LYS A 52 -5.05 4.52 -32.47
N LEU A 53 -5.83 5.55 -32.16
CA LEU A 53 -6.90 6.02 -33.03
C LEU A 53 -6.26 6.61 -34.31
N PRO A 54 -6.95 6.54 -35.46
CA PRO A 54 -6.44 7.07 -36.73
C PRO A 54 -6.47 8.61 -36.80
N TYR A 55 -6.22 9.27 -35.67
CA TYR A 55 -6.21 10.72 -35.49
C TYR A 55 -5.25 11.09 -34.35
N PRO A 56 -4.56 12.25 -34.38
CA PRO A 56 -3.71 12.68 -33.27
C PRO A 56 -4.53 12.91 -32.00
N CYS A 57 -4.21 12.16 -30.95
CA CYS A 57 -4.94 12.18 -29.69
C CYS A 57 -3.98 12.37 -28.51
N VAL A 58 -4.49 13.02 -27.46
CA VAL A 58 -4.00 12.83 -26.09
C VAL A 58 -4.96 11.87 -25.39
N TYR A 59 -4.41 10.80 -24.82
CA TYR A 59 -5.15 9.85 -24.01
C TYR A 59 -5.06 10.28 -22.55
N LYS A 60 -6.21 10.38 -21.89
CA LYS A 60 -6.33 10.46 -20.44
C LYS A 60 -6.55 9.05 -19.91
N ILE A 61 -5.77 8.64 -18.93
CA ILE A 61 -5.86 7.33 -18.29
C ILE A 61 -6.20 7.57 -16.83
N GLU A 62 -7.31 7.00 -16.37
CA GLU A 62 -7.76 7.10 -14.99
C GLU A 62 -7.69 5.72 -14.32
N THR A 63 -7.03 5.67 -13.17
CA THR A 63 -6.86 4.45 -12.37
C THR A 63 -7.85 4.48 -11.21
N TYR A 64 -8.71 3.47 -11.14
CA TYR A 64 -9.76 3.34 -10.15
C TYR A 64 -9.59 2.09 -9.30
N ALA A 65 -10.08 2.13 -8.06
CA ALA A 65 -10.43 0.93 -7.29
C ALA A 65 -11.93 0.92 -6.97
N LYS A 66 -12.53 -0.27 -6.88
CA LYS A 66 -13.92 -0.41 -6.46
C LYS A 66 -14.08 0.01 -5.00
N THR A 67 -15.10 0.80 -4.69
CA THR A 67 -15.45 1.12 -3.30
C THR A 67 -16.04 -0.09 -2.59
N THR A 68 -16.19 0.01 -1.26
CA THR A 68 -16.74 -1.05 -0.42
C THR A 68 -18.22 -1.32 -0.66
N GLY A 69 -18.94 -0.35 -1.24
CA GLY A 69 -20.39 -0.34 -1.39
C GLY A 69 -21.16 -0.26 -0.07
N MET A 70 -20.50 0.11 1.04
CA MET A 70 -21.10 0.13 2.38
C MET A 70 -21.56 1.52 2.83
N VAL A 71 -21.08 2.57 2.17
CA VAL A 71 -21.50 3.96 2.43
C VAL A 71 -22.55 4.36 1.41
N LYS A 72 -23.69 4.86 1.91
CA LYS A 72 -24.80 5.30 1.06
C LYS A 72 -24.34 6.46 0.17
N ASP A 73 -24.75 6.43 -1.10
CA ASP A 73 -24.48 7.48 -2.09
C ASP A 73 -22.97 7.66 -2.41
N SER A 74 -22.11 6.73 -1.96
CA SER A 74 -20.71 6.63 -2.37
C SER A 74 -20.60 6.15 -3.83
N PRO A 75 -19.66 6.68 -4.63
CA PRO A 75 -19.46 6.20 -6.00
C PRO A 75 -19.04 4.72 -6.00
N ASP A 76 -19.32 3.99 -7.09
CA ASP A 76 -18.90 2.59 -7.25
C ASP A 76 -17.37 2.43 -7.32
N PHE A 77 -16.67 3.50 -7.70
CA PHE A 77 -15.24 3.54 -7.89
C PHE A 77 -14.63 4.79 -7.24
N HIS A 78 -13.47 4.62 -6.64
CA HIS A 78 -12.61 5.68 -6.14
C HIS A 78 -11.46 5.90 -7.12
N LEU A 79 -11.23 7.15 -7.51
CA LEU A 79 -10.15 7.55 -8.42
C LEU A 79 -8.84 7.69 -7.63
N PHE A 80 -7.83 6.92 -8.00
CA PHE A 80 -6.49 7.06 -7.41
C PHE A 80 -5.61 8.03 -8.18
N HIS A 81 -5.61 7.91 -9.51
CA HIS A 81 -4.60 8.57 -10.33
C HIS A 81 -5.14 8.95 -11.70
N THR A 82 -4.57 10.01 -12.28
CA THR A 82 -4.89 10.46 -13.64
C THR A 82 -3.62 10.80 -14.38
N ASP A 83 -3.37 10.09 -15.48
CA ASP A 83 -2.25 10.33 -16.39
C ASP A 83 -2.70 10.80 -17.76
N TYR A 84 -1.74 11.35 -18.51
CA TYR A 84 -1.92 11.75 -19.89
C TYR A 84 -0.74 11.27 -20.75
N THR A 85 -1.03 10.71 -21.93
CA THR A 85 0.00 10.32 -22.90
C THR A 85 -0.47 10.54 -24.34
N THR A 86 0.48 10.77 -25.25
CA THR A 86 0.25 10.73 -26.71
C THR A 86 0.61 9.38 -27.32
N ASP A 87 1.13 8.46 -26.52
CA ASP A 87 1.54 7.13 -26.92
C ASP A 87 0.38 6.14 -26.91
N ASP A 88 0.63 4.95 -27.47
CA ASP A 88 -0.27 3.79 -27.46
C ASP A 88 -0.11 2.94 -26.20
N HIS A 89 0.71 3.40 -25.27
CA HIS A 89 1.01 2.67 -24.06
C HIS A 89 1.29 3.62 -22.90
N ILE A 90 1.14 3.10 -21.70
CA ILE A 90 1.54 3.76 -20.47
C ILE A 90 1.92 2.71 -19.42
N GLN A 91 2.98 2.96 -18.66
CA GLN A 91 3.23 2.21 -17.44
C GLN A 91 2.17 2.65 -16.43
N VAL A 92 1.30 1.72 -16.04
CA VAL A 92 0.25 2.00 -15.07
C VAL A 92 0.84 2.03 -13.65
N PRO A 93 0.27 2.80 -12.71
CA PRO A 93 0.77 2.83 -11.35
C PRO A 93 0.74 1.46 -10.69
N ASP A 94 1.80 1.14 -9.95
CA ASP A 94 1.86 -0.06 -9.12
C ASP A 94 0.74 -0.01 -8.06
N SER A 95 0.21 -1.17 -7.69
CA SER A 95 -0.89 -1.23 -6.74
C SER A 95 -0.89 -2.53 -5.93
N ALA A 96 -1.21 -2.42 -4.65
CA ALA A 96 -1.48 -3.55 -3.76
C ALA A 96 -2.99 -3.87 -3.64
N VAL A 97 -3.84 -3.17 -4.40
CA VAL A 97 -5.29 -3.39 -4.44
C VAL A 97 -5.81 -3.57 -5.87
N PRO A 98 -6.92 -4.30 -6.08
CA PRO A 98 -7.47 -4.47 -7.42
C PRO A 98 -7.84 -3.13 -8.05
N THR A 99 -7.17 -2.82 -9.15
CA THR A 99 -7.32 -1.58 -9.90
C THR A 99 -7.92 -1.82 -11.29
N PHE A 100 -8.52 -0.76 -11.82
CA PHE A 100 -9.22 -0.72 -13.09
C PHE A 100 -8.81 0.54 -13.85
N TYR A 101 -8.56 0.41 -15.15
CA TYR A 101 -8.11 1.52 -15.99
C TYR A 101 -9.21 1.94 -16.95
N GLU A 102 -9.52 3.23 -16.95
CA GLU A 102 -10.40 3.87 -17.93
C GLU A 102 -9.56 4.75 -18.85
N VAL A 103 -9.76 4.61 -20.17
CA VAL A 103 -9.05 5.42 -21.16
C VAL A 103 -10.05 6.31 -21.88
N THR A 104 -9.72 7.59 -21.98
CA THR A 104 -10.50 8.59 -22.73
C THR A 104 -9.59 9.30 -23.74
N ALA A 105 -10.02 9.39 -25.00
CA ALA A 105 -9.26 10.06 -26.05
C ALA A 105 -9.77 11.48 -26.34
N TYR A 106 -8.84 12.44 -26.33
CA TYR A 106 -9.08 13.85 -26.64
C TYR A 106 -8.35 14.27 -27.92
N GLY A 107 -9.07 14.97 -28.79
CA GLY A 107 -8.52 15.66 -29.96
C GLY A 107 -8.09 17.07 -29.62
N PHE A 108 -7.82 17.88 -30.64
CA PHE A 108 -7.42 19.28 -30.47
C PHE A 108 -8.57 20.16 -29.98
N PHE A 109 -9.82 19.81 -30.30
CA PHE A 109 -10.98 20.66 -30.03
C PHE A 109 -12.05 19.97 -29.19
N SER A 110 -12.07 18.65 -29.17
CA SER A 110 -13.16 17.90 -28.56
C SER A 110 -12.77 16.51 -28.10
N PHE A 111 -13.63 15.96 -27.26
CA PHE A 111 -13.66 14.55 -26.93
C PHE A 111 -13.89 13.70 -28.20
N LEU A 112 -13.09 12.65 -28.36
CA LEU A 112 -13.11 11.78 -29.54
C LEU A 112 -13.65 10.39 -29.27
N GLY A 113 -13.55 9.87 -28.04
CA GLY A 113 -14.05 8.53 -27.72
C GLY A 113 -13.73 8.11 -26.28
N GLY A 114 -14.58 7.23 -25.73
CA GLY A 114 -14.56 6.79 -24.34
C GLY A 114 -15.72 7.35 -23.47
N PRO A 115 -15.65 7.22 -22.14
CA PRO A 115 -14.75 6.32 -21.44
C PRO A 115 -14.94 4.88 -21.92
N TYR A 116 -13.84 4.21 -22.27
CA TYR A 116 -13.88 2.80 -22.67
C TYR A 116 -13.97 1.91 -21.42
N PRO A 117 -14.55 0.70 -21.52
CA PRO A 117 -14.76 -0.17 -20.37
C PRO A 117 -13.47 -0.39 -19.57
N HIS A 118 -13.64 -0.46 -18.25
CA HIS A 118 -12.58 -0.64 -17.28
C HIS A 118 -11.74 -1.89 -17.57
N ALA A 119 -10.49 -1.71 -18.02
CA ALA A 119 -9.54 -2.81 -18.13
C ALA A 119 -9.05 -3.17 -16.72
N ALA A 120 -9.25 -4.41 -16.29
CA ALA A 120 -8.81 -4.86 -14.97
C ALA A 120 -7.28 -5.04 -14.97
N ASN A 121 -6.64 -4.66 -13.87
CA ASN A 121 -5.22 -4.90 -13.66
C ASN A 121 -4.93 -6.43 -13.67
N PRO A 122 -4.01 -6.91 -14.54
CA PRO A 122 -3.68 -8.33 -14.65
C PRO A 122 -3.06 -8.95 -13.40
N ASP A 123 -2.52 -8.15 -12.48
CA ASP A 123 -1.88 -8.61 -11.23
C ASP A 123 -2.91 -9.18 -10.23
N PHE A 124 -4.21 -8.92 -10.49
CA PHE A 124 -5.33 -9.39 -9.67
C PHE A 124 -6.26 -10.31 -10.48
N PRO A 125 -5.80 -11.53 -10.83
CA PRO A 125 -6.60 -12.45 -11.64
C PRO A 125 -7.86 -12.93 -10.91
N ASN A 126 -8.82 -13.42 -11.70
CA ASN A 126 -10.02 -14.08 -11.20
C ASN A 126 -10.14 -15.49 -11.85
N PRO A 127 -10.04 -16.59 -11.08
CA PRO A 127 -9.95 -16.67 -9.62
C PRO A 127 -8.67 -16.03 -9.05
N VAL A 128 -8.76 -15.53 -7.82
CA VAL A 128 -7.64 -14.89 -7.10
C VAL A 128 -6.47 -15.87 -7.01
N SER A 129 -5.30 -15.45 -7.43
CA SER A 129 -4.04 -16.19 -7.27
C SER A 129 -2.88 -15.19 -7.34
N PRO A 130 -1.74 -15.46 -6.67
CA PRO A 130 -0.58 -14.60 -6.80
C PRO A 130 -0.01 -14.62 -8.22
N VAL A 131 0.55 -13.50 -8.66
CA VAL A 131 1.23 -13.34 -9.96
C VAL A 131 2.72 -13.15 -9.70
N SER A 132 3.57 -13.98 -10.30
CA SER A 132 5.03 -13.90 -10.10
C SER A 132 5.62 -12.62 -10.69
N ILE A 133 6.65 -12.08 -10.02
CA ILE A 133 7.44 -10.91 -10.45
C ILE A 133 8.81 -11.34 -10.98
N TYR A 134 9.48 -12.28 -10.28
CA TYR A 134 10.79 -12.78 -10.70
C TYR A 134 10.67 -14.06 -11.51
N HIS A 135 11.23 -14.02 -12.73
CA HIS A 135 11.18 -15.10 -13.70
C HIS A 135 12.59 -15.68 -13.97
N TYR A 136 12.75 -16.99 -13.76
CA TYR A 136 14.04 -17.69 -13.89
C TYR A 136 14.07 -18.58 -15.14
N THR A 137 14.43 -17.96 -16.26
CA THR A 137 14.42 -18.56 -17.60
C THR A 137 15.79 -19.14 -17.97
N GLU A 138 15.93 -19.67 -19.20
CA GLU A 138 17.24 -20.12 -19.70
C GLU A 138 18.21 -18.94 -19.89
N ASP A 139 17.71 -17.76 -20.24
CA ASP A 139 18.52 -16.55 -20.44
C ASP A 139 18.85 -15.85 -19.10
N ASN A 140 18.06 -16.11 -18.05
CA ASN A 140 18.26 -15.57 -16.70
C ASN A 140 18.00 -16.65 -15.64
N PRO A 141 18.91 -17.63 -15.46
CA PRO A 141 18.68 -18.75 -14.54
C PRO A 141 18.82 -18.35 -13.07
N ALA A 142 18.24 -19.17 -12.20
CA ALA A 142 18.35 -19.03 -10.75
C ALA A 142 19.67 -19.57 -10.21
N SER A 143 20.22 -18.91 -9.20
CA SER A 143 21.23 -19.52 -8.32
C SER A 143 20.62 -20.63 -7.45
N LEU A 144 21.42 -21.25 -6.58
CA LEU A 144 20.92 -22.20 -5.59
C LEU A 144 20.10 -21.57 -4.45
N LYS A 145 20.08 -20.23 -4.33
CA LYS A 145 19.23 -19.53 -3.35
C LYS A 145 18.49 -18.33 -3.96
N PRO A 146 17.62 -18.54 -4.96
CA PRO A 146 16.90 -17.47 -5.61
C PRO A 146 15.84 -16.87 -4.67
N PHE A 147 15.52 -15.60 -4.89
CA PHE A 147 14.28 -15.03 -4.36
C PHE A 147 13.13 -15.37 -5.32
N LEU A 148 12.10 -16.03 -4.80
CA LEU A 148 10.82 -16.16 -5.48
C LEU A 148 9.95 -14.99 -5.01
N VAL A 149 9.46 -14.16 -5.92
CA VAL A 149 8.75 -12.91 -5.61
C VAL A 149 7.47 -12.85 -6.43
N TRP A 150 6.39 -12.35 -5.84
CA TRP A 150 5.07 -12.22 -6.46
C TRP A 150 4.36 -10.96 -6.00
N HIS A 151 3.34 -10.54 -6.73
CA HIS A 151 2.42 -9.47 -6.33
C HIS A 151 1.61 -9.88 -5.11
N SER A 152 1.45 -8.96 -4.17
CA SER A 152 0.74 -9.15 -2.92
C SER A 152 -0.75 -9.42 -3.17
N VAL A 153 -1.30 -10.42 -2.49
CA VAL A 153 -2.74 -10.73 -2.56
C VAL A 153 -3.48 -10.01 -1.43
N PRO A 154 -4.48 -9.18 -1.73
CA PRO A 154 -5.26 -8.46 -0.72
C PRO A 154 -5.83 -9.38 0.36
N GLY A 155 -5.49 -9.10 1.62
CA GLY A 155 -5.96 -9.85 2.79
C GLY A 155 -5.16 -11.12 3.12
N ALA A 156 -4.12 -11.46 2.35
CA ALA A 156 -3.24 -12.58 2.64
C ALA A 156 -2.38 -12.32 3.87
N VAL A 157 -2.46 -13.13 4.92
CA VAL A 157 -1.58 -13.00 6.10
C VAL A 157 -0.26 -13.74 5.88
N MET A 158 -0.31 -14.84 5.13
CA MET A 158 0.86 -15.64 4.79
C MET A 158 0.65 -16.32 3.44
N TYR A 159 1.70 -16.94 2.92
CA TYR A 159 1.70 -17.66 1.67
C TYR A 159 2.19 -19.09 1.86
N GLU A 160 1.65 -19.97 1.02
CA GLU A 160 2.18 -21.31 0.83
C GLU A 160 2.84 -21.44 -0.52
N VAL A 161 4.12 -21.84 -0.51
CA VAL A 161 4.92 -22.08 -1.70
C VAL A 161 5.15 -23.58 -1.85
N GLU A 162 4.97 -24.10 -3.07
CA GLU A 162 5.31 -25.46 -3.45
C GLU A 162 6.45 -25.47 -4.48
N LEU A 163 7.41 -26.37 -4.29
CA LEU A 163 8.44 -26.73 -5.27
C LEU A 163 8.11 -28.12 -5.83
N LEU A 164 8.21 -28.26 -7.14
CA LEU A 164 7.81 -29.44 -7.91
C LEU A 164 8.92 -29.84 -8.91
N SER A 165 9.10 -31.12 -9.18
CA SER A 165 10.04 -31.62 -10.20
C SER A 165 9.48 -31.64 -11.62
N GLU A 166 8.17 -31.46 -11.76
CA GLU A 166 7.41 -31.46 -13.00
C GLU A 166 6.15 -30.61 -12.79
N PRO A 167 5.53 -30.09 -13.87
CA PRO A 167 4.29 -29.32 -13.76
C PRO A 167 3.18 -30.10 -13.03
N PRO A 168 2.28 -29.41 -12.31
CA PRO A 168 1.11 -30.05 -11.73
C PRO A 168 0.21 -30.58 -12.86
N LYS A 169 -0.51 -31.68 -12.59
CA LYS A 169 -1.47 -32.24 -13.57
C LYS A 169 -2.63 -31.28 -13.87
N THR A 170 -2.97 -30.46 -12.90
CA THR A 170 -4.00 -29.43 -12.98
C THR A 170 -3.42 -28.14 -12.42
N GLU A 171 -3.42 -27.08 -13.22
CA GLU A 171 -3.02 -25.74 -12.78
C GLU A 171 -4.06 -25.16 -11.81
N GLY A 172 -3.61 -24.27 -10.94
CA GLY A 172 -4.47 -23.63 -9.93
C GLY A 172 -4.98 -24.58 -8.85
N GLY A 173 -6.19 -24.29 -8.38
CA GLY A 173 -6.86 -25.00 -7.29
C GLY A 173 -6.26 -24.76 -5.90
N ILE A 174 -6.82 -25.45 -4.91
CA ILE A 174 -6.45 -25.33 -3.49
C ILE A 174 -5.79 -26.58 -2.92
N THR A 175 -5.44 -27.53 -3.76
CA THR A 175 -4.84 -28.80 -3.35
C THR A 175 -3.37 -28.83 -3.72
N ALA A 176 -2.56 -29.28 -2.77
CA ALA A 176 -1.15 -29.58 -3.02
C ALA A 176 -1.00 -30.53 -4.22
N SER A 177 0.08 -30.36 -4.98
CA SER A 177 0.30 -31.21 -6.16
C SER A 177 0.66 -32.62 -5.71
N ALA A 178 -0.12 -33.62 -6.12
CA ALA A 178 0.25 -35.02 -5.94
C ALA A 178 1.32 -35.48 -6.97
N ASN A 179 1.63 -34.64 -7.96
CA ASN A 179 2.59 -34.90 -9.03
C ASN A 179 3.87 -34.13 -8.77
N GLY A 180 5.02 -34.81 -8.86
CA GLY A 180 6.33 -34.17 -8.77
C GLY A 180 6.62 -33.39 -7.48
N HIS A 181 5.88 -33.56 -6.39
CA HIS A 181 6.09 -32.76 -5.18
C HIS A 181 7.52 -32.93 -4.63
N LEU A 182 8.21 -31.82 -4.41
CA LEU A 182 9.55 -31.79 -3.80
C LEU A 182 9.50 -31.23 -2.38
N TYR A 183 8.85 -30.08 -2.22
CA TYR A 183 8.81 -29.36 -0.94
C TYR A 183 7.61 -28.40 -0.89
N SER A 184 7.13 -28.12 0.31
CA SER A 184 6.18 -27.04 0.57
C SER A 184 6.44 -26.35 1.91
N THR A 185 6.18 -25.04 1.97
CA THR A 185 6.16 -24.27 3.21
C THR A 185 5.01 -23.29 3.21
N SER A 186 4.34 -23.13 4.36
CA SER A 186 3.30 -22.13 4.60
C SER A 186 3.74 -21.03 5.57
N LYS A 187 5.05 -20.91 5.80
CA LYS A 187 5.66 -19.94 6.72
C LYS A 187 6.31 -18.78 5.98
N VAL A 188 5.61 -18.25 4.98
CA VAL A 188 6.07 -17.07 4.23
C VAL A 188 5.13 -15.93 4.53
N PHE A 189 5.62 -14.88 5.20
CA PHE A 189 4.80 -13.76 5.69
C PHE A 189 4.99 -12.47 4.87
N THR A 190 5.77 -12.54 3.80
CA THR A 190 6.02 -11.49 2.81
C THR A 190 5.59 -11.97 1.43
N ASN A 191 5.48 -11.07 0.46
CA ASN A 191 5.24 -11.40 -0.95
C ASN A 191 6.50 -11.92 -1.69
N GLY A 192 7.36 -12.61 -0.96
CA GLY A 192 8.53 -13.26 -1.51
C GLY A 192 9.25 -14.14 -0.49
N TRP A 193 10.06 -15.07 -1.00
CA TRP A 193 10.77 -16.06 -0.22
C TRP A 193 12.12 -16.41 -0.86
N GLN A 194 13.20 -16.40 -0.07
CA GLN A 194 14.48 -16.95 -0.53
C GLN A 194 14.46 -18.48 -0.39
N ALA A 195 14.35 -19.16 -1.53
CA ALA A 195 14.38 -20.62 -1.57
C ALA A 195 15.80 -21.15 -1.26
N ASP A 196 15.92 -22.34 -0.67
CA ASP A 196 17.19 -23.09 -0.63
C ASP A 196 17.06 -24.32 -1.52
N LEU A 197 17.68 -24.27 -2.70
CA LEU A 197 17.59 -25.29 -3.73
C LEU A 197 18.76 -26.29 -3.69
N LYS A 198 19.61 -26.25 -2.66
CA LYS A 198 20.81 -27.10 -2.58
C LYS A 198 20.52 -28.60 -2.70
N GLU A 199 19.40 -29.05 -2.16
CA GLU A 199 18.97 -30.46 -2.24
C GLU A 199 18.71 -30.89 -3.70
N TRP A 200 18.30 -29.96 -4.56
CA TRP A 200 17.95 -30.21 -5.97
C TRP A 200 18.98 -29.68 -6.96
N LYS A 201 20.22 -29.40 -6.53
CA LYS A 201 21.32 -28.91 -7.39
C LYS A 201 21.62 -29.78 -8.62
N ASN A 202 21.23 -31.06 -8.60
CA ASN A 202 21.43 -31.98 -9.72
C ASN A 202 20.29 -31.90 -10.77
N LYS A 203 19.22 -31.14 -10.49
CA LYS A 203 18.14 -30.87 -11.43
C LYS A 203 18.47 -29.58 -12.19
N LYS A 204 18.40 -29.63 -13.52
CA LYS A 204 18.54 -28.43 -14.37
C LYS A 204 17.34 -27.50 -14.25
N GLU A 205 16.17 -28.07 -13.98
CA GLU A 205 14.91 -27.33 -13.85
C GLU A 205 14.02 -27.94 -12.77
N ILE A 206 13.26 -27.07 -12.12
CA ILE A 206 12.14 -27.40 -11.24
C ILE A 206 10.97 -26.46 -11.60
N TYR A 207 9.84 -26.63 -10.92
CA TYR A 207 8.67 -25.78 -11.03
C TYR A 207 8.28 -25.29 -9.65
N TRP A 208 7.68 -24.10 -9.57
CA TRP A 208 7.18 -23.56 -8.32
C TRP A 208 5.83 -22.90 -8.51
N ARG A 209 5.03 -22.86 -7.44
CA ARG A 209 3.76 -22.15 -7.39
C ARG A 209 3.48 -21.67 -5.98
N VAL A 210 2.63 -20.66 -5.85
CA VAL A 210 2.35 -20.02 -4.57
C VAL A 210 0.86 -19.72 -4.43
N ARG A 211 0.34 -19.75 -3.20
CA ARG A 211 -1.01 -19.28 -2.88
C ARG A 211 -1.04 -18.42 -1.64
N ALA A 212 -2.03 -17.53 -1.56
CA ALA A 212 -2.32 -16.76 -0.38
C ALA A 212 -3.13 -17.55 0.66
N LEU A 213 -2.87 -17.29 1.94
CA LEU A 213 -3.55 -17.87 3.08
C LEU A 213 -3.98 -16.78 4.07
N ASP A 214 -5.12 -16.98 4.73
CA ASP A 214 -5.56 -16.12 5.84
C ASP A 214 -4.87 -16.49 7.18
N LEU A 215 -5.22 -15.76 8.25
CA LEU A 215 -4.69 -16.00 9.60
C LEU A 215 -4.95 -17.43 10.12
N GLN A 216 -6.02 -18.09 9.66
CA GLN A 216 -6.37 -19.47 10.01
C GLN A 216 -5.77 -20.50 9.05
N ARG A 217 -4.85 -20.07 8.15
CA ARG A 217 -4.23 -20.90 7.11
C ARG A 217 -5.21 -21.46 6.09
N ARG A 218 -6.35 -20.79 5.90
CA ARG A 218 -7.32 -21.16 4.85
C ARG A 218 -6.91 -20.44 3.55
N PRO A 219 -7.06 -21.09 2.38
CA PRO A 219 -6.73 -20.48 1.10
C PRO A 219 -7.53 -19.21 0.81
N ILE A 220 -6.83 -18.17 0.34
CA ILE A 220 -7.42 -17.01 -0.29
C ILE A 220 -7.18 -17.18 -1.80
N GLY A 221 -8.22 -17.65 -2.50
CA GLY A 221 -8.10 -18.03 -3.89
C GLY A 221 -7.35 -19.35 -4.09
N GLU A 222 -6.60 -19.42 -5.18
CA GLU A 222 -5.95 -20.63 -5.70
C GLU A 222 -4.42 -20.48 -5.75
N PHE A 223 -3.73 -21.59 -6.02
CA PHE A 223 -2.33 -21.54 -6.44
C PHE A 223 -2.17 -20.72 -7.73
N SER A 224 -1.07 -19.99 -7.82
CA SER A 224 -0.57 -19.44 -9.07
C SER A 224 -0.35 -20.57 -10.08
N LYS A 225 -0.30 -20.19 -11.37
CA LYS A 225 0.20 -21.10 -12.39
C LYS A 225 1.62 -21.55 -12.02
N ALA A 226 1.90 -22.83 -12.18
CA ALA A 226 3.23 -23.34 -11.92
C ALA A 226 4.23 -22.75 -12.92
N GLU A 227 5.27 -22.13 -12.38
CA GLU A 227 6.29 -21.48 -13.16
C GLU A 227 7.56 -22.32 -13.18
N LYS A 228 8.15 -22.46 -14.36
CA LYS A 228 9.43 -23.14 -14.55
C LYS A 228 10.56 -22.28 -13.96
N LEU A 229 11.46 -22.91 -13.22
CA LEU A 229 12.67 -22.32 -12.67
C LEU A 229 13.89 -23.10 -13.16
N VAL A 230 14.72 -22.45 -13.98
CA VAL A 230 15.98 -23.00 -14.46
C VAL A 230 17.08 -22.75 -13.42
N ILE A 231 17.86 -23.76 -13.08
CA ILE A 231 18.91 -23.69 -12.06
C ILE A 231 20.28 -23.64 -12.74
N ASP A 232 21.11 -22.67 -12.35
CA ASP A 232 22.54 -22.62 -12.62
C ASP A 232 23.31 -22.66 -11.30
N THR A 233 24.08 -23.73 -11.09
CA THR A 233 24.85 -23.96 -9.85
C THR A 233 26.09 -23.09 -9.73
N GLU A 234 26.53 -22.48 -10.83
CA GLU A 234 27.71 -21.62 -10.86
C GLU A 234 27.38 -20.17 -10.49
N LEU A 235 26.09 -19.79 -10.49
CA LEU A 235 25.67 -18.45 -10.09
C LEU A 235 25.79 -18.24 -8.57
N PRO A 236 26.31 -17.08 -8.13
CA PRO A 236 26.36 -16.75 -6.71
C PRO A 236 24.94 -16.58 -6.15
N ALA A 237 24.74 -17.07 -4.93
CA ALA A 237 23.52 -16.83 -4.19
C ALA A 237 23.43 -15.36 -3.72
N PRO A 238 22.28 -14.69 -3.85
CA PRO A 238 22.02 -13.43 -3.17
C PRO A 238 22.31 -13.53 -1.67
N THR A 239 23.17 -12.64 -1.17
CA THR A 239 23.61 -12.63 0.23
C THR A 239 22.96 -11.52 1.06
N ALA A 240 22.23 -10.63 0.40
CA ALA A 240 21.58 -9.49 1.05
C ALA A 240 20.08 -9.73 1.19
N PRO A 241 19.43 -9.20 2.24
CA PRO A 241 17.97 -9.10 2.28
C PRO A 241 17.48 -8.23 1.13
N LEU A 242 16.34 -8.58 0.54
CA LEU A 242 15.78 -7.84 -0.60
C LEU A 242 14.83 -6.75 -0.07
N ILE A 243 15.07 -5.48 -0.40
CA ILE A 243 14.15 -4.41 0.00
C ILE A 243 12.79 -4.63 -0.65
N ASN A 244 11.72 -4.55 0.16
CA ASN A 244 10.38 -4.80 -0.31
C ASN A 244 9.69 -3.50 -0.74
N THR A 245 9.86 -3.15 -2.01
CA THR A 245 9.25 -1.96 -2.68
C THR A 245 8.25 -2.34 -3.77
N PHE A 246 7.91 -3.64 -3.87
CA PHE A 246 6.89 -4.12 -4.79
C PHE A 246 5.50 -3.64 -4.38
N ASP A 247 4.60 -3.44 -5.36
CA ASP A 247 3.21 -3.01 -5.17
C ASP A 247 3.05 -1.66 -4.44
N GLN A 248 4.11 -0.86 -4.36
CA GLN A 248 4.10 0.38 -3.59
C GLN A 248 3.23 1.43 -4.28
N MET A 249 2.07 1.71 -3.68
CA MET A 249 1.19 2.78 -4.12
C MET A 249 1.88 4.15 -3.95
N GLU A 250 1.47 5.13 -4.75
CA GLU A 250 1.98 6.50 -4.62
C GLU A 250 1.47 7.18 -3.34
N GLN A 251 2.35 7.93 -2.67
CA GLN A 251 2.00 8.79 -1.53
C GLN A 251 2.50 10.22 -1.75
N PRO A 252 1.71 11.24 -1.35
CA PRO A 252 2.11 12.63 -1.50
C PRO A 252 3.27 13.03 -0.57
N ALA A 253 3.47 12.30 0.53
CA ALA A 253 4.54 12.52 1.50
C ALA A 253 4.86 11.21 2.26
N PRO A 254 6.10 11.02 2.75
CA PRO A 254 6.44 9.89 3.59
C PRO A 254 5.72 9.97 4.96
N LEU A 255 5.63 8.82 5.65
CA LEU A 255 5.17 8.74 7.03
C LEU A 255 6.05 9.58 7.95
N LEU A 256 5.44 10.27 8.93
CA LEU A 256 6.21 10.97 9.96
C LEU A 256 7.09 9.98 10.76
N TYR A 257 6.57 8.79 11.04
CA TYR A 257 7.31 7.68 11.63
C TYR A 257 7.54 6.61 10.56
N PRO A 258 8.69 6.59 9.86
CA PRO A 258 8.92 5.61 8.81
C PRO A 258 8.91 4.18 9.31
N VAL A 259 8.55 3.26 8.43
CA VAL A 259 8.70 1.82 8.63
C VAL A 259 9.46 1.25 7.46
N TYR A 260 10.51 0.49 7.78
CA TYR A 260 11.42 -0.12 6.81
C TYR A 260 11.11 -1.60 6.67
N GLN A 261 10.96 -2.13 5.46
CA GLN A 261 10.54 -3.52 5.24
C GLN A 261 11.37 -4.24 4.16
N TRP A 262 11.58 -5.54 4.35
CA TRP A 262 12.40 -6.36 3.45
C TRP A 262 11.87 -7.80 3.35
N ILE A 263 12.29 -8.51 2.32
CA ILE A 263 12.13 -9.96 2.21
C ILE A 263 13.36 -10.63 2.87
N PRO A 264 13.16 -11.46 3.90
CA PRO A 264 14.23 -12.14 4.63
C PRO A 264 15.12 -13.03 3.76
N ILE A 265 16.40 -13.13 4.12
CA ILE A 265 17.27 -14.20 3.63
C ILE A 265 16.95 -15.50 4.38
N HIS A 266 17.22 -16.63 3.72
CA HIS A 266 16.98 -17.96 4.26
C HIS A 266 17.69 -18.17 5.62
N ASP A 267 16.98 -18.75 6.59
CA ASP A 267 17.45 -19.08 7.94
C ASP A 267 17.96 -17.89 8.79
N SER A 268 17.62 -16.64 8.44
CA SER A 268 17.91 -15.47 9.28
C SER A 268 16.63 -14.83 9.83
N MET A 269 16.63 -14.62 11.15
CA MET A 269 15.54 -13.97 11.89
C MET A 269 15.97 -12.67 12.58
N ARG A 270 17.23 -12.26 12.40
CA ARG A 270 17.81 -11.09 13.10
C ARG A 270 18.44 -10.15 12.09
N TYR A 271 17.95 -8.92 12.08
CA TYR A 271 18.32 -7.91 11.10
C TYR A 271 18.69 -6.60 11.77
N GLU A 272 19.70 -5.92 11.25
CA GLU A 272 20.01 -4.54 11.61
C GLU A 272 19.61 -3.63 10.45
N VAL A 273 18.73 -2.68 10.74
CA VAL A 273 18.36 -1.58 9.83
C VAL A 273 19.15 -0.35 10.25
N GLU A 274 19.72 0.36 9.29
CA GLU A 274 20.32 1.67 9.52
C GLU A 274 19.72 2.73 8.60
N LEU A 275 19.67 3.96 9.12
CA LEU A 275 19.23 5.17 8.43
C LEU A 275 20.38 6.17 8.38
N LEU A 276 20.53 6.82 7.23
CA LEU A 276 21.58 7.77 6.89
C LEU A 276 20.98 9.02 6.25
N ILE A 277 21.67 10.15 6.40
CA ILE A 277 21.36 11.42 5.72
C ILE A 277 22.28 11.69 4.52
N HIS A 278 23.22 10.79 4.27
CA HIS A 278 24.11 10.77 3.11
C HIS A 278 24.13 9.35 2.50
N PRO A 279 24.43 9.20 1.20
CA PRO A 279 24.65 7.87 0.64
C PRO A 279 25.73 7.11 1.42
N PRO A 280 25.60 5.79 1.62
CA PRO A 280 26.64 5.02 2.30
C PRO A 280 27.95 5.04 1.53
N GLU A 281 29.08 4.95 2.25
CA GLU A 281 30.44 4.97 1.66
C GLU A 281 30.67 3.84 0.63
N SER A 282 30.07 2.67 0.88
CA SER A 282 30.15 1.51 0.00
C SER A 282 28.82 0.78 -0.05
N GLU A 283 28.40 0.41 -1.25
CA GLU A 283 27.20 -0.39 -1.39
C GLU A 283 27.44 -1.89 -1.08
N ASN A 284 26.41 -2.56 -0.55
CA ASN A 284 26.43 -3.97 -0.13
C ASN A 284 27.62 -4.32 0.80
N GLY A 285 28.02 -3.38 1.66
CA GLY A 285 29.07 -3.59 2.66
C GLY A 285 28.68 -4.60 3.75
N THR A 286 29.60 -4.84 4.69
CA THR A 286 29.37 -5.75 5.84
C THR A 286 29.54 -5.08 7.19
N GLU A 287 29.83 -3.78 7.23
CA GLU A 287 30.05 -3.03 8.47
C GLU A 287 29.09 -1.85 8.53
N PRO A 288 28.57 -1.48 9.73
CA PRO A 288 27.70 -0.32 9.86
C PRO A 288 28.38 0.95 9.36
N SER A 289 27.56 1.85 8.82
CA SER A 289 28.03 3.18 8.48
C SER A 289 28.42 3.94 9.76
N LYS A 290 29.57 4.63 9.72
CA LYS A 290 30.07 5.40 10.88
C LYS A 290 29.20 6.60 11.21
N ASP A 291 28.53 7.15 10.20
CA ASP A 291 27.68 8.33 10.22
C ASP A 291 26.18 8.00 10.16
N ARG A 292 25.81 6.76 10.55
CA ARG A 292 24.39 6.39 10.69
C ARG A 292 23.68 7.29 11.68
N GLU A 293 22.59 7.89 11.24
CA GLU A 293 21.74 8.78 12.03
C GLU A 293 20.91 7.97 13.03
N TRP A 294 20.50 6.77 12.62
CA TRP A 294 19.71 5.86 13.44
C TRP A 294 19.95 4.42 13.02
N TYR A 295 19.76 3.49 13.96
CA TYR A 295 19.73 2.07 13.65
C TYR A 295 18.86 1.32 14.66
N ARG A 296 18.37 0.16 14.25
CA ARG A 296 17.60 -0.74 15.12
C ARG A 296 17.84 -2.18 14.73
N ILE A 297 17.89 -3.05 15.74
CA ILE A 297 17.88 -4.50 15.55
C ILE A 297 16.42 -4.97 15.60
N ALA A 298 15.98 -5.61 14.54
CA ALA A 298 14.69 -6.30 14.45
C ALA A 298 14.92 -7.80 14.62
N GLU A 299 14.18 -8.40 15.55
CA GLU A 299 14.19 -9.84 15.83
C GLU A 299 12.83 -10.44 15.49
N ASP A 300 12.83 -11.62 14.88
CA ASP A 300 11.65 -12.34 14.40
C ASP A 300 10.69 -11.49 13.56
N SER A 301 11.24 -10.53 12.80
CA SER A 301 10.50 -9.55 12.01
C SER A 301 11.20 -9.27 10.68
N PHE A 302 10.40 -8.82 9.72
CA PHE A 302 10.80 -8.37 8.39
C PHE A 302 10.44 -6.90 8.15
N SER A 303 10.07 -6.19 9.23
CA SER A 303 9.88 -4.75 9.26
C SER A 303 10.48 -4.13 10.52
N SER A 304 10.87 -2.86 10.43
CA SER A 304 11.46 -2.08 11.52
C SER A 304 10.81 -0.71 11.60
N TYR A 305 10.21 -0.41 12.75
CA TYR A 305 9.54 0.87 13.01
C TYR A 305 10.56 1.86 13.53
N ASP A 306 10.63 3.04 12.91
CA ASP A 306 11.40 4.15 13.43
C ASP A 306 10.76 4.66 14.73
N GLU A 307 11.56 4.79 15.78
CA GLU A 307 11.08 5.24 17.09
C GLU A 307 10.93 6.76 17.13
N TYR A 308 11.57 7.45 16.18
CA TYR A 308 11.63 8.91 16.11
C TYR A 308 10.90 9.44 14.88
N PRO A 309 10.24 10.60 15.00
CA PRO A 309 9.67 11.25 13.84
C PRO A 309 10.77 11.75 12.90
N ARG A 310 10.51 11.79 11.59
CA ARG A 310 11.39 12.35 10.55
C ARG A 310 10.77 13.60 9.91
N PRO A 311 10.64 14.73 10.65
CA PRO A 311 9.99 15.93 10.13
C PRO A 311 10.90 16.80 9.25
N TYR A 312 12.20 16.51 9.23
CA TYR A 312 13.20 17.36 8.61
C TYR A 312 13.29 17.11 7.12
N ALA A 313 13.21 18.19 6.34
CA ALA A 313 13.33 18.12 4.89
C ALA A 313 14.70 17.56 4.47
N GLY A 314 14.71 16.64 3.52
CA GLY A 314 15.94 16.01 3.06
C GLY A 314 15.70 14.65 2.43
N LYS A 315 16.74 14.16 1.77
CA LYS A 315 16.78 12.80 1.24
C LYS A 315 17.45 11.90 2.27
N TYR A 316 16.73 10.85 2.67
CA TYR A 316 17.19 9.83 3.59
C TYR A 316 17.54 8.56 2.82
N TYR A 317 18.49 7.81 3.35
CA TYR A 317 18.99 6.57 2.79
C TYR A 317 18.89 5.50 3.88
N TRP A 318 18.37 4.33 3.56
CA TRP A 318 18.28 3.23 4.51
C TRP A 318 18.61 1.92 3.85
N ARG A 319 19.13 0.99 4.65
CA ARG A 319 19.49 -0.36 4.22
C ARG A 319 19.42 -1.33 5.40
N VAL A 320 19.36 -2.61 5.09
CA VAL A 320 19.21 -3.68 6.08
C VAL A 320 20.21 -4.80 5.83
N ARG A 321 20.71 -5.40 6.90
CA ARG A 321 21.55 -6.60 6.84
C ARG A 321 21.09 -7.66 7.83
N ALA A 322 21.29 -8.92 7.49
CA ALA A 322 21.17 -10.01 8.46
C ALA A 322 22.40 -10.03 9.39
N ILE A 323 22.18 -10.35 10.66
CA ILE A 323 23.25 -10.46 11.67
C ILE A 323 23.10 -11.71 12.52
N ASP A 324 24.21 -12.24 13.02
CA ASP A 324 24.22 -13.33 13.99
C ASP A 324 23.96 -12.84 15.44
N ASN A 325 24.00 -13.78 16.40
CA ASN A 325 23.81 -13.45 17.82
C ASN A 325 24.89 -12.51 18.38
N ASN A 326 26.07 -12.45 17.75
CA ASN A 326 27.17 -11.58 18.13
C ASN A 326 27.14 -10.22 17.39
N GLY A 327 26.14 -9.99 16.53
CA GLY A 327 26.04 -8.78 15.72
C GLY A 327 26.93 -8.77 14.48
N LYS A 328 27.54 -9.91 14.11
CA LYS A 328 28.32 -10.03 12.88
C LYS A 328 27.39 -10.23 11.69
N THR A 329 27.67 -9.56 10.57
CA THR A 329 26.88 -9.70 9.35
C THR A 329 26.90 -11.13 8.80
N ILE A 330 25.71 -11.57 8.39
CA ILE A 330 25.50 -12.75 7.57
C ILE A 330 25.26 -12.25 6.14
N GLY A 331 26.23 -12.47 5.26
CA GLY A 331 26.17 -11.95 3.89
C GLY A 331 26.57 -10.49 3.79
N THR A 332 25.67 -9.62 3.33
CA THR A 332 25.92 -8.19 3.05
C THR A 332 24.69 -7.34 3.38
N TYR A 333 24.86 -6.01 3.41
CA TYR A 333 23.72 -5.08 3.34
C TYR A 333 22.94 -5.24 2.03
N SER A 334 21.63 -5.01 2.12
CA SER A 334 20.74 -4.76 0.99
C SER A 334 21.24 -3.61 0.13
N ASP A 335 20.68 -3.50 -1.06
CA ASP A 335 20.73 -2.23 -1.80
C ASP A 335 20.12 -1.12 -0.94
N THR A 336 20.58 0.11 -1.15
CA THR A 336 20.15 1.28 -0.41
C THR A 336 18.85 1.81 -0.99
N ALA A 337 17.79 1.78 -0.20
CA ALA A 337 16.55 2.47 -0.53
C ALA A 337 16.58 3.92 -0.02
N THR A 338 15.71 4.75 -0.59
CA THR A 338 15.66 6.17 -0.27
C THR A 338 14.22 6.67 -0.15
N PHE A 339 14.02 7.67 0.69
CA PHE A 339 12.81 8.47 0.71
C PHE A 339 13.16 9.94 0.89
N THR A 340 12.28 10.84 0.45
CA THR A 340 12.51 12.29 0.55
C THR A 340 11.40 12.93 1.35
N VAL A 341 11.77 13.63 2.42
CA VAL A 341 10.86 14.48 3.17
C VAL A 341 10.85 15.86 2.51
N PRO A 342 9.70 16.35 2.00
CA PRO A 342 9.63 17.65 1.35
C PRO A 342 9.76 18.79 2.36
N GLU A 343 10.24 19.95 1.90
CA GLU A 343 10.31 21.15 2.72
C GLU A 343 8.91 21.73 2.98
N GLN A 344 8.51 21.78 4.26
CA GLN A 344 7.18 22.26 4.65
C GLN A 344 7.12 23.79 4.72
N LYS A 345 6.77 24.43 3.60
CA LYS A 345 6.73 25.91 3.50
C LYS A 345 5.39 26.54 3.91
N ALA A 346 4.30 25.83 3.72
CA ALA A 346 2.95 26.35 3.91
C ALA A 346 2.13 25.49 4.89
N PRO A 347 1.04 25.99 5.49
CA PRO A 347 0.04 25.15 6.13
C PRO A 347 -0.47 24.06 5.18
N ILE A 348 -0.59 22.81 5.64
CA ILE A 348 -1.20 21.73 4.85
C ILE A 348 -2.73 21.74 4.98
N TYR A 349 -3.42 21.16 3.99
CA TYR A 349 -4.88 21.11 4.00
C TYR A 349 -5.42 20.24 5.13
N ALA A 350 -4.91 19.01 5.26
CA ALA A 350 -5.32 18.07 6.28
C ALA A 350 -4.14 17.23 6.80
N ALA A 351 -4.28 16.73 8.02
CA ALA A 351 -3.44 15.67 8.57
C ALA A 351 -4.29 14.67 9.37
N ALA A 352 -3.84 13.42 9.42
CA ALA A 352 -4.42 12.35 10.19
C ALA A 352 -3.53 12.06 11.40
N PHE A 353 -4.06 12.18 12.62
CA PHE A 353 -3.32 12.08 13.87
C PHE A 353 -3.92 11.01 14.76
N GLY A 354 -3.08 10.08 15.24
CA GLY A 354 -3.60 8.94 15.97
C GLY A 354 -2.62 7.83 16.29
N ASP A 355 -3.20 6.68 16.64
CA ASP A 355 -2.49 5.46 17.03
C ASP A 355 -2.12 4.58 15.81
N SER A 356 -1.93 3.27 16.04
CA SER A 356 -1.60 2.28 15.01
C SER A 356 -2.64 2.18 13.89
N ILE A 357 -3.92 2.47 14.15
CA ILE A 357 -4.95 2.48 13.11
C ILE A 357 -4.69 3.61 12.13
N THR A 358 -4.29 4.78 12.61
CA THR A 358 -3.91 5.91 11.75
C THR A 358 -2.56 5.70 11.09
N HIS A 359 -1.58 5.16 11.83
CA HIS A 359 -0.24 4.92 11.29
C HIS A 359 -0.26 4.02 10.05
N GLY A 360 -1.11 2.98 10.05
CA GLY A 360 -1.25 2.05 8.93
C GLY A 360 -1.10 0.58 9.32
N GLY A 361 -1.37 0.22 10.58
CA GLY A 361 -1.39 -1.18 11.00
C GLY A 361 -2.40 -1.99 10.17
N GLY A 362 -2.00 -3.17 9.71
CA GLY A 362 -2.75 -3.99 8.76
C GLY A 362 -2.46 -5.48 8.83
N ALA A 363 -3.50 -6.32 8.67
CA ALA A 363 -3.54 -7.79 8.54
C ALA A 363 -2.43 -8.61 9.25
N ILE A 364 -1.97 -8.14 10.42
CA ILE A 364 -0.91 -8.71 11.28
C ILE A 364 0.49 -8.67 10.67
N SER A 365 0.63 -9.09 9.41
CA SER A 365 1.90 -9.23 8.70
C SER A 365 2.28 -8.01 7.86
N TYR A 366 1.44 -6.98 7.78
CA TYR A 366 1.73 -5.77 7.01
C TYR A 366 2.02 -4.59 7.92
N SER A 367 2.85 -3.70 7.39
CA SER A 367 3.33 -2.55 8.13
C SER A 367 2.72 -1.26 7.56
N PRO A 368 2.82 -0.13 8.29
CA PRO A 368 2.47 1.18 7.77
C PRO A 368 3.09 1.57 6.42
N ALA A 369 4.20 0.94 6.01
CA ALA A 369 4.79 1.14 4.69
C ALA A 369 3.89 0.62 3.55
N ASN A 370 2.96 -0.29 3.85
CA ASN A 370 1.94 -0.80 2.95
C ASN A 370 0.72 0.14 2.93
N LEU A 371 0.71 1.06 1.97
CA LEU A 371 -0.27 2.15 1.93
C LEU A 371 -1.71 1.71 1.70
N GLU A 372 -1.93 0.51 1.18
CA GLU A 372 -3.26 -0.10 1.10
C GLU A 372 -3.90 -0.28 2.49
N TYR A 373 -3.08 -0.31 3.55
CA TYR A 373 -3.51 -0.33 4.96
C TYR A 373 -3.55 1.07 5.61
N SER A 374 -3.41 2.15 4.85
CA SER A 374 -3.62 3.51 5.33
C SER A 374 -4.93 4.09 4.77
N TYR A 375 -5.83 4.57 5.64
CA TYR A 375 -7.07 5.17 5.14
C TYR A 375 -6.83 6.51 4.43
N THR A 376 -5.70 7.17 4.68
CA THR A 376 -5.35 8.42 3.99
C THR A 376 -5.09 8.22 2.51
N THR A 377 -4.75 6.99 2.08
CA THR A 377 -4.56 6.60 0.68
C THR A 377 -5.84 6.73 -0.14
N TYR A 378 -7.00 6.61 0.50
CA TYR A 378 -8.31 6.59 -0.15
C TYR A 378 -9.12 7.88 0.08
N LEU A 379 -8.49 8.92 0.62
CA LEU A 379 -9.14 10.23 0.80
C LEU A 379 -9.14 11.01 -0.50
N ASP A 380 -10.24 11.71 -0.80
CA ASP A 380 -10.35 12.55 -2.01
C ASP A 380 -9.57 13.88 -1.91
N PHE A 381 -8.73 14.01 -0.88
CA PHE A 381 -7.92 15.19 -0.60
C PHE A 381 -6.60 14.79 0.06
N PRO A 382 -5.51 15.56 -0.13
CA PRO A 382 -4.23 15.22 0.46
C PRO A 382 -4.29 15.37 1.99
N ALA A 383 -3.81 14.33 2.69
CA ALA A 383 -3.65 14.31 4.14
C ALA A 383 -2.30 13.71 4.51
N LEU A 384 -1.56 14.37 5.40
CA LEU A 384 -0.33 13.81 5.96
C LEU A 384 -0.65 12.81 7.07
N ASN A 385 0.01 11.66 7.09
CA ASN A 385 -0.14 10.66 8.15
C ASN A 385 0.82 10.95 9.31
N LEU A 386 0.26 11.37 10.44
CA LEU A 386 0.93 11.64 11.71
C LEU A 386 0.62 10.54 12.75
N GLY A 387 0.19 9.35 12.32
CA GLY A 387 -0.06 8.22 13.19
C GLY A 387 1.23 7.61 13.75
N ARG A 388 1.16 7.05 14.95
CA ARG A 388 2.27 6.30 15.56
C ARG A 388 1.75 5.02 16.21
N SER A 389 2.33 3.89 15.81
CA SER A 389 1.92 2.59 16.34
C SER A 389 2.25 2.45 17.82
N GLY A 390 1.28 1.99 18.60
CA GLY A 390 1.43 1.76 20.05
C GLY A 390 0.93 2.91 20.93
N ASP A 391 0.66 4.08 20.36
CA ASP A 391 0.21 5.24 21.12
C ASP A 391 -1.15 5.02 21.79
N THR A 392 -1.25 5.53 23.02
CA THR A 392 -2.52 5.82 23.68
C THR A 392 -3.00 7.23 23.34
N ALA A 393 -4.22 7.58 23.77
CA ALA A 393 -4.71 8.96 23.69
C ALA A 393 -3.77 9.94 24.43
N HIS A 394 -3.19 9.50 25.55
CA HIS A 394 -2.24 10.30 26.31
C HIS A 394 -0.94 10.56 25.54
N ASP A 395 -0.36 9.52 24.91
CA ASP A 395 0.86 9.67 24.10
C ASP A 395 0.63 10.60 22.91
N THR A 396 -0.52 10.44 22.25
CA THR A 396 -0.97 11.32 21.16
C THR A 396 -1.09 12.77 21.65
N MET A 397 -1.64 12.99 22.85
CA MET A 397 -1.75 14.33 23.44
C MET A 397 -0.37 14.94 23.74
N LEU A 398 0.59 14.15 24.22
CA LEU A 398 1.94 14.62 24.57
C LEU A 398 2.76 15.07 23.35
N ARG A 399 2.64 14.36 22.22
CA ARG A 399 3.43 14.68 21.01
C ARG A 399 2.79 15.73 20.08
N PHE A 400 1.64 16.29 20.45
CA PHE A 400 0.90 17.23 19.60
C PHE A 400 1.77 18.40 19.10
N GLU A 401 2.51 19.04 20.00
CA GLU A 401 3.35 20.19 19.67
C GLU A 401 4.46 19.83 18.67
N GLU A 402 5.07 18.66 18.83
CA GLU A 402 6.19 18.20 18.00
C GLU A 402 5.71 17.69 16.64
N ASP A 403 4.55 17.02 16.60
CA ASP A 403 4.13 16.27 15.41
C ASP A 403 3.08 17.00 14.57
N VAL A 404 2.31 17.92 15.15
CA VAL A 404 1.22 18.63 14.45
C VAL A 404 1.62 20.05 14.07
N LEU A 405 2.20 20.80 15.01
CA LEU A 405 2.47 22.23 14.82
C LEU A 405 3.48 22.55 13.71
N PRO A 406 4.50 21.72 13.41
CA PRO A 406 5.38 21.99 12.26
C PRO A 406 4.64 22.04 10.93
N TYR A 407 3.58 21.24 10.78
CA TYR A 407 2.80 21.13 9.54
C TYR A 407 1.64 22.13 9.45
N ARG A 408 1.18 22.66 10.60
CA ARG A 408 0.07 23.62 10.70
C ARG A 408 -1.14 23.19 9.85
N PRO A 409 -1.69 21.99 10.05
CA PRO A 409 -2.81 21.53 9.24
C PRO A 409 -4.04 22.41 9.45
N LYS A 410 -4.80 22.72 8.39
CA LYS A 410 -6.09 23.41 8.55
C LYS A 410 -7.12 22.52 9.23
N ASN A 411 -7.13 21.24 8.86
CA ASN A 411 -8.01 20.21 9.40
C ASN A 411 -7.18 19.07 9.99
N LEU A 412 -7.42 18.71 11.26
CA LEU A 412 -6.77 17.57 11.91
C LEU A 412 -7.82 16.48 12.13
N LEU A 413 -7.72 15.38 11.38
CA LEU A 413 -8.49 14.16 11.64
C LEU A 413 -7.87 13.45 12.84
N ILE A 414 -8.64 13.26 13.92
CA ILE A 414 -8.14 12.71 15.18
C ILE A 414 -8.79 11.35 15.45
N LEU A 415 -7.99 10.28 15.43
CA LEU A 415 -8.39 8.93 15.80
C LEU A 415 -7.35 8.31 16.73
N THR A 416 -7.56 8.47 18.04
CA THR A 416 -6.71 7.92 19.09
C THR A 416 -7.58 7.46 20.26
N GLY A 417 -7.14 6.42 20.96
CA GLY A 417 -7.90 5.81 22.06
C GLY A 417 -8.13 4.31 21.89
N SER A 418 -7.77 3.72 20.75
CA SER A 418 -8.05 2.29 20.46
C SER A 418 -7.25 1.36 21.38
N ASN A 419 -6.00 1.74 21.68
CA ASN A 419 -5.16 1.03 22.66
C ASN A 419 -5.71 1.20 24.09
N ASP A 420 -6.22 2.39 24.42
CA ASP A 420 -6.80 2.68 25.73
C ASP A 420 -8.04 1.83 26.03
N LEU A 421 -8.85 1.50 25.00
CA LEU A 421 -9.99 0.59 25.14
C LEU A 421 -9.59 -0.77 25.70
N ARG A 422 -8.36 -1.24 25.40
CA ARG A 422 -7.82 -2.51 25.88
C ARG A 422 -7.14 -2.41 27.26
N SER A 423 -6.82 -1.21 27.72
CA SER A 423 -6.15 -0.95 29.01
C SER A 423 -7.14 -0.86 30.18
N ASN A 424 -6.66 -0.76 31.42
CA ASN A 424 -7.50 -0.52 32.60
C ASN A 424 -7.81 0.98 32.85
N LEU A 425 -7.46 1.87 31.93
CA LEU A 425 -7.73 3.30 32.05
C LEU A 425 -9.23 3.61 32.00
N SER A 426 -9.64 4.65 32.73
CA SER A 426 -11.02 5.11 32.74
C SER A 426 -11.35 5.90 31.48
N ALA A 427 -12.61 5.84 31.04
CA ALA A 427 -13.09 6.64 29.91
C ALA A 427 -12.91 8.15 30.16
N GLU A 428 -13.01 8.60 31.41
CA GLU A 428 -12.82 9.99 31.82
C GLU A 428 -11.38 10.47 31.58
N SER A 429 -10.39 9.63 31.85
CA SER A 429 -8.98 9.97 31.59
C SER A 429 -8.76 10.17 30.09
N ILE A 430 -9.25 9.24 29.29
CA ILE A 430 -9.13 9.28 27.82
C ILE A 430 -9.86 10.51 27.26
N ILE A 431 -11.05 10.82 27.76
CA ILE A 431 -11.81 12.02 27.38
C ILE A 431 -11.04 13.30 27.73
N ALA A 432 -10.36 13.34 28.88
CA ALA A 432 -9.56 14.50 29.27
C ALA A 432 -8.39 14.74 28.29
N ASP A 433 -7.69 13.68 27.87
CA ASP A 433 -6.61 13.79 26.87
C ASP A 433 -7.16 14.29 25.52
N LEU A 434 -8.32 13.78 25.07
CA LEU A 434 -8.98 14.23 23.84
C LEU A 434 -9.41 15.70 23.92
N ASP A 435 -9.93 16.16 25.06
CA ASP A 435 -10.30 17.57 25.26
C ASP A 435 -9.07 18.48 25.25
N ILE A 436 -7.93 18.03 25.80
CA ILE A 436 -6.67 18.77 25.71
C ILE A 436 -6.22 18.90 24.24
N ILE A 437 -6.30 17.83 23.44
CA ILE A 437 -5.99 17.90 22.00
C ILE A 437 -6.90 18.91 21.30
N ARG A 438 -8.21 18.92 21.61
CA ARG A 438 -9.16 19.90 21.07
C ARG A 438 -8.72 21.33 21.40
N VAL A 439 -8.44 21.61 22.67
CA VAL A 439 -7.99 22.95 23.13
C VAL A 439 -6.69 23.37 22.44
N LYS A 440 -5.72 22.45 22.28
CA LYS A 440 -4.47 22.72 21.56
C LYS A 440 -4.72 23.05 20.09
N CYS A 441 -5.66 22.36 19.43
CA CYS A 441 -6.05 22.67 18.05
C CYS A 441 -6.65 24.07 17.92
N GLU A 442 -7.67 24.38 18.74
CA GLU A 442 -8.37 25.66 18.74
C GLU A 442 -7.41 26.83 19.01
N ALA A 443 -6.51 26.67 19.98
CA ALA A 443 -5.50 27.67 20.32
C ALA A 443 -4.51 27.98 19.18
N ASN A 444 -4.34 27.05 18.23
CA ASN A 444 -3.45 27.19 17.08
C ASN A 444 -4.19 27.40 15.76
N GLY A 445 -5.51 27.65 15.79
CA GLY A 445 -6.32 27.85 14.59
C GLY A 445 -6.46 26.60 13.72
N ILE A 446 -6.28 25.42 14.30
CA ILE A 446 -6.44 24.11 13.67
C ILE A 446 -7.86 23.63 13.96
N ARG A 447 -8.58 23.13 12.95
CA ARG A 447 -9.90 22.52 13.16
C ARG A 447 -9.76 21.07 13.64
N PRO A 448 -10.17 20.73 14.87
CA PRO A 448 -10.14 19.35 15.37
C PRO A 448 -11.36 18.58 14.84
N ILE A 449 -11.14 17.57 13.99
CA ILE A 449 -12.20 16.70 13.47
C ILE A 449 -12.04 15.32 14.11
N PHE A 450 -12.86 15.03 15.12
CA PHE A 450 -12.77 13.75 15.82
C PHE A 450 -13.46 12.63 15.05
N LEU A 451 -12.77 11.49 14.91
CA LEU A 451 -13.33 10.26 14.38
C LEU A 451 -13.78 9.38 15.55
N THR A 452 -15.01 8.84 15.52
CA THR A 452 -15.46 7.94 16.60
C THR A 452 -14.63 6.65 16.62
N LEU A 453 -14.34 6.16 17.84
CA LEU A 453 -13.65 4.89 18.05
C LEU A 453 -14.52 3.74 17.54
N MET A 454 -13.90 2.81 16.80
CA MET A 454 -14.55 1.61 16.31
C MET A 454 -14.69 0.56 17.43
N PRO A 455 -15.64 -0.39 17.31
CA PRO A 455 -15.66 -1.55 18.19
C PRO A 455 -14.39 -2.38 18.06
N ILE A 456 -14.12 -3.25 19.03
CA ILE A 456 -13.05 -4.26 18.95
C ILE A 456 -13.64 -5.68 18.96
N HIS A 457 -12.85 -6.68 18.58
CA HIS A 457 -13.20 -8.09 18.68
C HIS A 457 -12.22 -8.83 19.60
N PRO A 458 -12.49 -8.89 20.92
CA PRO A 458 -11.55 -9.41 21.92
C PRO A 458 -10.98 -10.81 21.64
N VAL A 459 -11.79 -11.72 21.06
CA VAL A 459 -11.36 -13.07 20.72
C VAL A 459 -10.33 -13.08 19.56
N ASN A 460 -10.50 -12.22 18.56
CA ASN A 460 -9.58 -12.14 17.43
C ASN A 460 -8.27 -11.49 17.91
N ILE A 461 -8.37 -10.46 18.75
CA ILE A 461 -7.22 -9.81 19.39
C ILE A 461 -6.41 -10.82 20.19
N TYR A 462 -7.05 -11.65 21.01
CA TYR A 462 -6.37 -12.69 21.76
C TYR A 462 -5.73 -13.74 20.84
N THR A 463 -6.40 -14.06 19.72
CA THR A 463 -5.87 -15.01 18.73
C THR A 463 -4.62 -14.47 18.04
N ALA A 464 -4.61 -13.20 17.67
CA ALA A 464 -3.51 -12.54 16.97
C ALA A 464 -2.34 -12.18 17.91
N PHE A 465 -2.63 -11.54 19.04
CA PHE A 465 -1.61 -10.89 19.88
C PHE A 465 -1.38 -11.59 21.23
N ARG A 466 -2.18 -12.60 21.59
CA ARG A 466 -2.11 -13.27 22.91
C ARG A 466 -2.28 -12.35 24.11
N THR A 467 -2.91 -11.19 23.91
CA THR A 467 -3.25 -10.23 24.97
C THR A 467 -4.76 -10.18 25.19
N PRO A 468 -5.25 -10.19 26.44
CA PRO A 468 -6.66 -9.93 26.71
C PRO A 468 -7.01 -8.46 26.39
N SER A 469 -8.30 -8.19 26.23
CA SER A 469 -8.84 -6.83 26.20
C SER A 469 -9.62 -6.58 27.48
N ASP A 470 -9.68 -5.33 27.95
CA ASP A 470 -10.52 -4.94 29.09
C ASP A 470 -11.97 -5.37 28.89
N GLU A 471 -12.57 -6.04 29.88
CA GLU A 471 -13.97 -6.49 29.86
C GLU A 471 -14.95 -5.32 29.70
N ASN A 472 -14.56 -4.11 30.14
CA ASN A 472 -15.37 -2.90 30.06
C ASN A 472 -15.16 -2.08 28.78
N TRP A 473 -14.39 -2.59 27.80
CA TRP A 473 -14.06 -1.87 26.56
C TRP A 473 -15.29 -1.23 25.90
N TYR A 474 -16.42 -1.94 25.84
CA TYR A 474 -17.61 -1.48 25.14
C TYR A 474 -18.27 -0.29 25.85
N THR A 475 -18.40 -0.37 27.18
CA THR A 475 -18.93 0.72 27.98
C THR A 475 -18.03 1.95 27.92
N LYS A 476 -16.70 1.75 27.95
CA LYS A 476 -15.72 2.83 27.76
C LYS A 476 -15.87 3.49 26.39
N MET A 477 -15.86 2.70 25.31
CA MET A 477 -16.00 3.17 23.93
C MET A 477 -17.29 3.97 23.76
N ARG A 478 -18.43 3.49 24.27
CA ARG A 478 -19.71 4.22 24.20
C ARG A 478 -19.64 5.58 24.89
N LYS A 479 -18.96 5.66 26.04
CA LYS A 479 -18.80 6.91 26.79
C LYS A 479 -17.89 7.90 26.07
N ILE A 480 -16.77 7.42 25.51
CA ILE A 480 -15.84 8.24 24.72
C ILE A 480 -16.53 8.73 23.43
N ASN A 481 -17.20 7.85 22.69
CA ASN A 481 -17.92 8.24 21.48
C ASN A 481 -19.09 9.19 21.75
N ALA A 482 -19.73 9.11 22.93
CA ALA A 482 -20.72 10.10 23.35
C ALA A 482 -20.13 11.48 23.63
N PHE A 483 -18.85 11.57 24.00
CA PHE A 483 -18.11 12.83 24.07
C PHE A 483 -17.73 13.33 22.67
N ILE A 484 -17.22 12.44 21.79
CA ILE A 484 -16.84 12.79 20.41
C ILE A 484 -18.03 13.34 19.63
N ARG A 485 -19.20 12.72 19.71
CA ARG A 485 -20.43 13.17 19.02
C ARG A 485 -20.99 14.51 19.51
N LYS A 486 -20.45 15.08 20.58
CA LYS A 486 -20.81 16.43 21.07
C LYS A 486 -19.87 17.52 20.57
N GLN A 487 -18.76 17.15 19.92
CA GLN A 487 -17.84 18.12 19.36
C GLN A 487 -18.46 18.82 18.15
N GLU A 488 -18.02 20.04 17.87
CA GLU A 488 -18.51 20.81 16.72
C GLU A 488 -18.20 20.10 15.40
N TYR A 489 -17.01 19.51 15.29
CA TYR A 489 -16.57 18.77 14.11
C TYR A 489 -16.24 17.33 14.49
N PHE A 490 -17.08 16.39 14.04
CA PHE A 490 -16.85 14.96 14.20
C PHE A 490 -17.36 14.19 12.98
N ILE A 491 -16.82 12.99 12.77
CA ILE A 491 -17.28 12.03 11.76
C ILE A 491 -17.50 10.68 12.45
N ASP A 492 -18.65 10.07 12.23
CA ASP A 492 -19.06 8.85 12.94
C ASP A 492 -18.73 7.57 12.17
N LEU A 493 -17.60 6.95 12.51
CA LEU A 493 -17.16 5.67 11.95
C LEU A 493 -17.87 4.48 12.60
N GLU A 494 -18.02 4.52 13.92
CA GLU A 494 -18.43 3.39 14.77
C GLU A 494 -19.63 2.57 14.24
N PRO A 495 -20.72 3.17 13.73
CA PRO A 495 -21.89 2.42 13.28
C PRO A 495 -21.63 1.42 12.15
N TYR A 496 -20.60 1.65 11.34
CA TYR A 496 -20.29 0.89 10.12
C TYR A 496 -19.39 -0.33 10.35
N PHE A 497 -18.71 -0.40 11.50
CA PHE A 497 -17.65 -1.39 11.75
C PHE A 497 -18.11 -2.64 12.48
N TYR A 498 -19.40 -2.74 12.80
CA TYR A 498 -19.93 -3.89 13.50
C TYR A 498 -20.14 -5.12 12.62
N ASP A 499 -20.02 -6.29 13.23
CA ASP A 499 -20.54 -7.54 12.70
C ASP A 499 -22.07 -7.50 12.51
N GLN A 500 -22.62 -8.50 11.83
CA GLN A 500 -24.07 -8.58 11.57
C GLN A 500 -24.92 -8.58 12.85
N LYS A 501 -24.38 -9.05 13.98
CA LYS A 501 -25.06 -9.08 15.28
C LYS A 501 -24.94 -7.77 16.06
N ARG A 502 -24.14 -6.82 15.58
CA ARG A 502 -23.84 -5.53 16.24
C ARG A 502 -23.20 -5.70 17.63
N GLN A 503 -22.31 -6.67 17.76
CA GLN A 503 -21.63 -6.97 19.03
C GLN A 503 -20.15 -6.62 19.01
N TYR A 504 -19.46 -6.88 17.91
CA TYR A 504 -18.00 -6.75 17.80
C TYR A 504 -17.59 -6.14 16.47
N LEU A 505 -16.32 -5.77 16.35
CA LEU A 505 -15.70 -5.43 15.07
C LEU A 505 -15.86 -6.57 14.07
N ALA A 506 -16.32 -6.26 12.86
CA ALA A 506 -16.54 -7.26 11.83
C ALA A 506 -15.21 -7.88 11.35
N THR A 507 -15.09 -9.20 11.41
CA THR A 507 -13.85 -9.91 11.01
C THR A 507 -13.45 -9.69 9.54
N ASN A 508 -14.42 -9.40 8.66
CA ASN A 508 -14.13 -9.08 7.25
C ASN A 508 -13.61 -7.65 7.04
N LEU A 509 -13.65 -6.80 8.07
CA LEU A 509 -13.06 -5.46 8.07
C LEU A 509 -11.76 -5.40 8.87
N SER A 510 -11.54 -6.34 9.80
CA SER A 510 -10.33 -6.43 10.63
C SER A 510 -10.13 -7.88 11.10
N ILE A 511 -9.13 -8.56 10.53
CA ILE A 511 -8.86 -9.97 10.84
C ILE A 511 -8.34 -10.17 12.28
N ASP A 512 -7.59 -9.21 12.80
CA ASP A 512 -7.02 -9.24 14.15
C ASP A 512 -8.00 -8.71 15.22
N GLY A 513 -9.13 -8.13 14.82
CA GLY A 513 -10.13 -7.58 15.73
C GLY A 513 -9.78 -6.22 16.33
N LEU A 514 -8.77 -5.53 15.82
CA LEU A 514 -8.36 -4.20 16.26
C LEU A 514 -8.07 -3.26 15.07
N HIS A 515 -7.22 -3.66 14.14
CA HIS A 515 -6.78 -2.83 13.02
C HIS A 515 -7.63 -3.12 11.79
N PRO A 516 -8.34 -2.13 11.22
CA PRO A 516 -9.01 -2.32 9.94
C PRO A 516 -8.03 -2.74 8.85
N ASP A 517 -8.36 -3.76 8.07
CA ASP A 517 -7.62 -4.18 6.89
C ASP A 517 -7.98 -3.29 5.68
N ILE A 518 -7.45 -3.58 4.49
CA ILE A 518 -7.68 -2.85 3.23
C ILE A 518 -9.15 -2.40 3.08
N ARG A 519 -10.11 -3.34 3.14
CA ARG A 519 -11.54 -3.01 3.02
C ARG A 519 -12.04 -2.10 4.14
N GLY A 520 -11.55 -2.29 5.36
CA GLY A 520 -11.86 -1.41 6.48
C GLY A 520 -11.28 0.00 6.30
N LYS A 521 -10.05 0.13 5.79
CA LYS A 521 -9.42 1.43 5.50
C LYS A 521 -10.13 2.18 4.38
N MET A 522 -10.55 1.47 3.33
CA MET A 522 -11.42 2.02 2.28
C MET A 522 -12.74 2.53 2.88
N LEU A 523 -13.39 1.74 3.75
CA LEU A 523 -14.63 2.15 4.42
C LEU A 523 -14.43 3.40 5.29
N MET A 524 -13.32 3.49 6.05
CA MET A 524 -13.01 4.70 6.82
C MET A 524 -12.96 5.93 5.92
N ALA A 525 -12.23 5.83 4.81
CA ALA A 525 -12.06 6.94 3.89
C ALA A 525 -13.37 7.31 3.16
N GLU A 526 -14.17 6.32 2.74
CA GLU A 526 -15.49 6.56 2.15
C GLU A 526 -16.41 7.33 3.09
N ILE A 527 -16.42 6.97 4.38
CA ILE A 527 -17.19 7.70 5.40
C ILE A 527 -16.65 9.13 5.53
N ILE A 528 -15.33 9.33 5.57
CA ILE A 528 -14.73 10.67 5.67
C ILE A 528 -15.04 11.52 4.42
N ASN A 529 -14.91 10.94 3.23
CA ASN A 529 -15.18 11.60 1.95
C ASN A 529 -16.67 11.97 1.79
N ALA A 530 -17.58 11.21 2.41
CA ALA A 530 -19.00 11.53 2.45
C ALA A 530 -19.34 12.73 3.36
N HIS A 531 -18.41 13.15 4.23
CA HIS A 531 -18.59 14.25 5.19
C HIS A 531 -17.66 15.45 4.91
N LYS A 532 -17.41 15.75 3.62
CA LYS A 532 -16.52 16.85 3.20
C LYS A 532 -16.93 18.21 3.74
N GLU A 533 -18.22 18.42 4.02
CA GLU A 533 -18.74 19.64 4.63
C GLU A 533 -18.10 19.98 5.98
N VAL A 534 -17.64 18.97 6.74
CA VAL A 534 -16.97 19.16 8.04
C VAL A 534 -15.58 19.78 7.86
N LEU A 535 -14.94 19.58 6.70
CA LEU A 535 -13.58 20.04 6.39
C LEU A 535 -13.53 21.45 5.79
N VAL A 536 -14.66 22.05 5.42
CA VAL A 536 -14.70 23.37 4.78
C VAL A 536 -14.79 24.47 5.84
N GLN A 537 -13.91 25.47 5.75
CA GLN A 537 -14.03 26.72 6.52
C GLN A 537 -15.01 27.65 5.81
N HIS A 538 -16.01 28.15 6.54
CA HIS A 538 -16.91 29.21 6.08
C HIS A 538 -16.31 30.60 6.27
#